data_AF-A0A6G1LTV8-F1
#
_entry.id   AF-A0A6G1LTV8-F1
#
_cell.length_a   1.000
_cell.length_b   1.000
_cell.length_c   1.000
_cell.angle_alpha   90.00
_cell.angle_beta   90.00
_cell.angle_gamma   90.00
#
_symmetry.space_group_name_H-M   'P 1'
#
loop_
_entity.id
_entity.type
_entity.pdbx_description
1 polymer ?
#
loop_
_entity_poly.entity_id
_entity_poly.type
_entity_poly.pdbx_seq_one_letter_code
_entity_poly.pdbx_strand_id
1 'polypeptide(L)'
;MKIIHTTPPPITATILSFPNTVLFFLFLLVALVPSFTLADRGYDDEVVASDPERIVRESAPLWLLPQGTCIPDSAVDKDGVQNNGTDTDLCRLYGSLDAGCPDQAPFDGPYTKSTAFPTYYHFRYCPNVNQIRILYDMYYPKDTGHRHDWEWAVVTFKQNITTDWRWHREQLILQNEGTNSVFPWADIPEAYSEGDNFRNNAGPNGDHPKLYVGKFHHSVHTDPYTSIFSKYKCAFNAAPVYGNWDYRDSDYYFPAQEWLVNGDSIRKDWTWGTSDSPPPAFFSDGGYDICYLRVDATS
;
A
#
# COMPACT_ATOMS: atom_id res chain seq x y z
N MET A 1 -81.61 -23.01 42.56
CA MET A 1 -81.76 -22.26 43.82
C MET A 1 -81.16 -23.06 44.97
N LYS A 2 -79.90 -22.79 45.35
CA LYS A 2 -79.41 -22.58 46.73
C LYS A 2 -77.89 -22.37 46.68
N ILE A 3 -77.48 -21.21 47.17
CA ILE A 3 -76.12 -20.76 47.43
C ILE A 3 -75.62 -21.46 48.70
N ILE A 4 -74.35 -21.87 48.78
CA ILE A 4 -73.57 -21.83 50.04
C ILE A 4 -72.10 -21.48 49.73
N HIS A 5 -71.64 -20.36 50.30
CA HIS A 5 -70.25 -19.93 50.48
C HIS A 5 -69.51 -20.86 51.46
N THR A 6 -68.21 -21.10 51.25
CA THR A 6 -67.24 -21.21 52.37
C THR A 6 -65.83 -20.81 51.91
N THR A 7 -65.21 -19.94 52.71
CA THR A 7 -63.82 -19.48 52.66
C THR A 7 -62.89 -20.49 53.35
N PRO A 8 -61.62 -20.65 52.93
CA PRO A 8 -60.60 -21.28 53.77
C PRO A 8 -59.94 -20.28 54.75
N PRO A 9 -59.48 -20.78 55.93
CA PRO A 9 -58.98 -19.98 57.07
C PRO A 9 -57.49 -19.57 56.92
N PRO A 10 -56.98 -18.66 57.78
CA PRO A 10 -55.68 -18.03 57.61
C PRO A 10 -54.56 -18.90 58.17
N ILE A 11 -53.38 -18.86 57.56
CA ILE A 11 -52.14 -19.35 58.19
C ILE A 11 -51.06 -18.29 58.10
N THR A 12 -50.65 -17.91 59.30
CA THR A 12 -49.70 -16.91 59.74
C THR A 12 -48.29 -17.17 59.21
N ALA A 13 -47.63 -16.09 58.83
CA ALA A 13 -46.22 -16.05 58.45
C ALA A 13 -45.31 -16.53 59.59
N THR A 14 -44.31 -17.33 59.24
CA THR A 14 -43.08 -17.46 60.04
C THR A 14 -41.94 -16.92 59.19
N ILE A 15 -41.42 -15.76 59.62
CA ILE A 15 -40.21 -15.15 59.08
C ILE A 15 -39.02 -15.90 59.67
N LEU A 16 -38.18 -16.45 58.80
CA LEU A 16 -36.79 -16.74 59.12
C LEU A 16 -35.92 -16.00 58.10
N SER A 17 -35.27 -14.98 58.62
CA SER A 17 -34.18 -14.20 58.02
C SER A 17 -33.01 -15.10 57.61
N PHE A 18 -32.26 -14.71 56.57
CA PHE A 18 -30.78 -14.72 56.43
C PHE A 18 -30.40 -14.41 54.96
N PRO A 19 -29.17 -13.96 54.64
CA PRO A 19 -28.86 -12.56 54.37
C PRO A 19 -28.49 -12.28 52.90
N ASN A 20 -28.33 -10.99 52.59
CA ASN A 20 -27.75 -10.44 51.37
C ASN A 20 -26.65 -11.32 50.76
N THR A 21 -26.90 -11.85 49.56
CA THR A 21 -25.84 -11.92 48.53
C THR A 21 -26.48 -11.67 47.18
N VAL A 22 -26.45 -10.41 46.80
CA VAL A 22 -26.66 -9.96 45.43
C VAL A 22 -25.52 -10.54 44.60
N LEU A 23 -25.79 -11.53 43.75
CA LEU A 23 -24.92 -11.83 42.62
C LEU A 23 -25.79 -11.76 41.36
N PHE A 24 -25.81 -10.56 40.80
CA PHE A 24 -26.35 -10.24 39.49
C PHE A 24 -25.65 -11.11 38.44
N PHE A 25 -26.30 -12.16 37.96
CA PHE A 25 -25.97 -12.76 36.66
C PHE A 25 -26.60 -11.90 35.57
N LEU A 26 -25.96 -10.76 35.27
CA LEU A 26 -26.22 -10.03 34.04
C LEU A 26 -25.44 -10.76 32.94
N PHE A 27 -26.15 -11.55 32.12
CA PHE A 27 -25.62 -12.06 30.87
C PHE A 27 -25.26 -10.85 29.99
N LEU A 28 -23.99 -10.46 29.99
CA LEU A 28 -23.42 -9.55 29.01
C LEU A 28 -23.28 -10.34 27.71
N LEU A 29 -24.36 -10.42 26.94
CA LEU A 29 -24.29 -10.73 25.52
C LEU A 29 -23.63 -9.53 24.86
N VAL A 30 -22.30 -9.47 24.93
CA VAL A 30 -21.51 -8.68 23.97
C VAL A 30 -21.73 -9.40 22.65
N ALA A 31 -22.69 -8.91 21.87
CA ALA A 31 -22.71 -9.22 20.46
C ALA A 31 -21.32 -8.83 19.94
N LEU A 32 -20.50 -9.82 19.61
CA LEU A 32 -19.47 -9.64 18.61
C LEU A 32 -20.23 -9.26 17.34
N VAL A 33 -20.48 -7.96 17.18
CA VAL A 33 -20.76 -7.40 15.86
C VAL A 33 -19.48 -7.73 15.10
N PRO A 34 -19.52 -8.59 14.08
CA PRO A 34 -18.37 -8.69 13.19
C PRO A 34 -18.16 -7.26 12.71
N SER A 35 -16.97 -6.70 12.95
CA SER A 35 -16.53 -5.54 12.19
C SER A 35 -16.49 -6.01 10.75
N PHE A 36 -17.63 -5.94 10.05
CA PHE A 36 -17.65 -6.02 8.62
C PHE A 36 -16.79 -4.84 8.18
N THR A 37 -15.55 -5.12 7.77
CA THR A 37 -14.74 -4.18 7.03
C THR A 37 -15.57 -3.84 5.80
N LEU A 38 -16.28 -2.71 5.86
CA LEU A 38 -17.02 -2.22 4.72
C LEU A 38 -16.01 -1.97 3.61
N ALA A 39 -16.33 -2.45 2.42
CA ALA A 39 -15.71 -2.09 1.16
C ALA A 39 -15.51 -0.57 1.07
N ASP A 40 -14.53 -0.15 0.26
CA ASP A 40 -14.11 1.25 0.03
C ASP A 40 -15.17 2.28 0.47
N ARG A 41 -14.90 2.97 1.59
CA ARG A 41 -15.86 3.87 2.23
C ARG A 41 -16.06 5.18 1.45
N GLY A 42 -15.17 5.44 0.49
CA GLY A 42 -15.09 6.67 -0.26
C GLY A 42 -14.75 7.89 0.60
N TYR A 43 -14.37 8.98 -0.07
CA TYR A 43 -14.06 10.26 0.56
C TYR A 43 -15.04 11.34 0.10
N ASP A 44 -15.55 12.13 1.04
CA ASP A 44 -16.38 13.29 0.72
C ASP A 44 -15.50 14.43 0.12
N ASP A 45 -16.08 15.31 -0.70
CA ASP A 45 -15.38 16.46 -1.30
C ASP A 45 -14.69 17.34 -0.24
N GLU A 46 -15.30 17.48 0.94
CA GLU A 46 -14.73 18.23 2.05
C GLU A 46 -13.39 17.64 2.53
N VAL A 47 -13.29 16.30 2.60
CA VAL A 47 -12.03 15.63 3.00
C VAL A 47 -10.97 15.88 1.94
N VAL A 48 -11.32 15.71 0.65
CA VAL A 48 -10.40 15.96 -0.46
C VAL A 48 -9.88 17.42 -0.46
N ALA A 49 -10.74 18.38 -0.11
CA ALA A 49 -10.38 19.80 -0.13
C ALA A 49 -9.61 20.27 1.11
N SER A 50 -9.95 19.74 2.29
CA SER A 50 -9.44 20.24 3.58
C SER A 50 -8.36 19.36 4.22
N ASP A 51 -8.30 18.07 3.88
CA ASP A 51 -7.34 17.09 4.39
C ASP A 51 -6.91 16.11 3.30
N PRO A 52 -6.25 16.59 2.22
CA PRO A 52 -5.77 15.72 1.14
C PRO A 52 -4.68 14.75 1.64
N GLU A 53 -3.99 15.03 2.74
CA GLU A 53 -3.01 14.10 3.30
C GLU A 53 -3.65 12.84 3.86
N ARG A 54 -4.92 12.90 4.28
CA ARG A 54 -5.65 11.72 4.71
C ARG A 54 -5.85 10.71 3.60
N ILE A 55 -6.30 11.14 2.42
CA ILE A 55 -6.47 10.25 1.27
C ILE A 55 -5.12 9.71 0.77
N VAL A 56 -4.04 10.50 0.84
CA VAL A 56 -2.68 10.03 0.58
C VAL A 56 -2.27 8.94 1.58
N ARG A 57 -2.49 9.14 2.88
CA ARG A 57 -2.11 8.14 3.89
C ARG A 57 -2.91 6.85 3.77
N GLU A 58 -4.24 6.97 3.75
CA GLU A 58 -5.19 5.85 3.75
C GLU A 58 -5.19 5.09 2.40
N SER A 59 -4.44 5.52 1.38
CA SER A 59 -4.27 4.76 0.12
C SER A 59 -2.84 4.41 -0.22
N ALA A 60 -1.90 4.69 0.68
CA ALA A 60 -0.50 4.42 0.46
C ALA A 60 -0.24 2.90 0.38
N PRO A 61 0.64 2.44 -0.53
CA PRO A 61 0.92 1.02 -0.70
C PRO A 61 1.66 0.38 0.48
N LEU A 62 1.55 -0.95 0.57
CA LEU A 62 2.53 -1.79 1.24
C LEU A 62 3.57 -2.21 0.22
N TRP A 63 4.81 -1.73 0.38
CA TRP A 63 5.92 -2.17 -0.44
C TRP A 63 6.43 -3.51 0.06
N LEU A 64 6.47 -4.51 -0.81
CA LEU A 64 7.06 -5.82 -0.57
C LEU A 64 8.38 -5.93 -1.34
N LEU A 65 9.47 -6.02 -0.59
CA LEU A 65 10.82 -5.87 -1.10
C LEU A 65 11.61 -7.19 -0.98
N PRO A 66 12.41 -7.55 -1.99
CA PRO A 66 13.19 -8.79 -1.96
C PRO A 66 14.48 -8.65 -1.15
N GLN A 67 14.99 -9.77 -0.62
CA GLN A 67 16.28 -9.82 0.07
C GLN A 67 17.47 -9.82 -0.92
N GLY A 68 18.59 -9.24 -0.51
CA GLY A 68 19.88 -9.33 -1.20
C GLY A 68 19.87 -8.58 -2.54
N THR A 69 19.24 -7.41 -2.53
CA THR A 69 19.25 -6.38 -3.56
C THR A 69 19.26 -4.99 -2.92
N CYS A 70 19.42 -3.95 -3.75
CA CYS A 70 19.27 -2.58 -3.33
C CYS A 70 17.85 -2.34 -2.78
N ILE A 71 17.75 -1.78 -1.59
CA ILE A 71 16.47 -1.31 -1.04
C ILE A 71 16.35 0.20 -1.23
N PRO A 72 15.14 0.77 -1.14
CA PRO A 72 14.99 2.20 -1.24
C PRO A 72 15.80 2.96 -0.18
N ASP A 73 16.21 4.16 -0.54
CA ASP A 73 16.93 5.12 0.30
C ASP A 73 16.25 6.50 0.23
N SER A 74 16.73 7.45 1.03
CA SER A 74 16.37 8.85 0.83
C SER A 74 17.04 9.43 -0.42
N ALA A 75 16.24 10.06 -1.27
CA ALA A 75 16.71 10.84 -2.41
C ALA A 75 17.42 12.13 -2.00
N VAL A 76 17.25 12.54 -0.74
CA VAL A 76 17.84 13.74 -0.16
C VAL A 76 18.72 13.32 1.01
N ASP A 77 20.00 13.66 0.95
CA ASP A 77 20.90 13.37 2.06
C ASP A 77 20.60 14.24 3.29
N LYS A 78 21.30 13.95 4.38
CA LYS A 78 21.16 14.68 5.66
C LYS A 78 21.44 16.19 5.57
N ASP A 79 22.13 16.63 4.53
CA ASP A 79 22.53 18.02 4.32
C ASP A 79 21.57 18.74 3.33
N GLY A 80 20.51 18.08 2.88
CA GLY A 80 19.52 18.63 1.96
C GLY A 80 19.96 18.60 0.49
N VAL A 81 20.96 17.78 0.17
CA VAL A 81 21.53 17.65 -1.18
C VAL A 81 21.04 16.36 -1.82
N GLN A 82 21.01 16.31 -3.15
CA GLN A 82 20.68 15.10 -3.90
C GLN A 82 21.56 13.94 -3.46
N ASN A 83 20.95 12.77 -3.21
CA ASN A 83 21.68 11.53 -3.00
C ASN A 83 22.52 11.22 -4.25
N ASN A 84 23.82 10.96 -4.06
CA ASN A 84 24.78 10.74 -5.15
C ASN A 84 24.63 9.37 -5.85
N GLY A 85 23.74 8.52 -5.35
CA GLY A 85 23.58 7.14 -5.82
C GLY A 85 24.79 6.29 -5.50
N THR A 86 24.83 5.09 -6.07
CA THR A 86 25.97 4.19 -5.98
C THR A 86 26.31 3.59 -7.34
N ASP A 87 27.47 2.97 -7.46
CA ASP A 87 27.88 2.31 -8.71
C ASP A 87 26.98 1.10 -8.98
N THR A 88 26.51 1.02 -10.22
CA THR A 88 25.64 -0.06 -10.68
C THR A 88 26.37 -1.41 -10.69
N ASP A 89 25.60 -2.48 -10.66
CA ASP A 89 26.08 -3.82 -10.98
C ASP A 89 25.54 -4.31 -12.33
N LEU A 90 26.01 -5.48 -12.77
CA LEU A 90 25.48 -6.14 -13.96
C LEU A 90 24.99 -7.53 -13.57
N CYS A 91 23.84 -7.61 -12.90
CA CYS A 91 23.19 -8.87 -12.60
C CYS A 91 24.07 -9.81 -11.77
N ARG A 92 24.75 -9.28 -10.76
CA ARG A 92 25.75 -9.98 -9.95
C ARG A 92 27.03 -10.44 -10.67
N LEU A 93 27.24 -10.10 -11.95
CA LEU A 93 28.45 -10.47 -12.69
C LEU A 93 29.71 -9.81 -12.12
N TYR A 94 29.56 -8.57 -11.61
CA TYR A 94 30.67 -7.76 -11.08
C TYR A 94 30.58 -7.48 -9.57
N GLY A 95 29.61 -8.06 -8.86
CA GLY A 95 29.42 -7.77 -7.43
C GLY A 95 28.11 -8.29 -6.86
N SER A 96 27.77 -7.89 -5.65
CA SER A 96 26.43 -8.14 -5.09
C SER A 96 25.45 -7.04 -5.51
N LEU A 97 24.16 -7.37 -5.62
CA LEU A 97 23.12 -6.40 -5.99
C LEU A 97 22.94 -5.30 -4.92
N ASP A 98 23.20 -5.64 -3.65
CA ASP A 98 23.14 -4.72 -2.51
C ASP A 98 24.45 -3.95 -2.26
N ALA A 99 25.47 -4.14 -3.09
CA ALA A 99 26.75 -3.46 -2.91
C ALA A 99 26.60 -1.92 -3.01
N GLY A 100 26.96 -1.22 -1.93
CA GLY A 100 26.86 0.24 -1.82
C GLY A 100 25.44 0.78 -1.65
N CYS A 101 24.46 -0.10 -1.43
CA CYS A 101 23.09 0.26 -1.08
C CYS A 101 22.90 0.37 0.44
N PRO A 102 21.77 0.91 0.93
CA PRO A 102 21.47 0.91 2.36
C PRO A 102 21.40 -0.52 2.90
N ASP A 103 21.85 -0.69 4.14
CA ASP A 103 21.78 -1.99 4.81
C ASP A 103 20.32 -2.43 4.97
N GLN A 104 20.01 -3.65 4.52
CA GLN A 104 18.74 -4.28 4.85
C GLN A 104 18.70 -4.62 6.35
N ALA A 105 17.53 -4.45 6.97
CA ALA A 105 17.31 -4.86 8.34
C ALA A 105 17.64 -6.36 8.51
N PRO A 106 18.11 -6.82 9.69
CA PRO A 106 18.36 -8.24 9.90
C PRO A 106 17.12 -9.09 9.59
N PHE A 107 17.25 -10.00 8.63
CA PHE A 107 16.16 -10.87 8.21
C PHE A 107 15.77 -11.86 9.32
N ASP A 108 14.50 -11.83 9.74
CA ASP A 108 13.92 -12.73 10.76
C ASP A 108 12.80 -13.61 10.17
N GLY A 109 12.85 -13.85 8.86
CA GLY A 109 11.87 -14.63 8.12
C GLY A 109 10.86 -13.78 7.36
N PRO A 110 9.85 -14.42 6.74
CA PRO A 110 8.91 -13.74 5.87
C PRO A 110 8.14 -12.60 6.55
N TYR A 111 8.02 -11.48 5.84
CA TYR A 111 7.53 -10.19 6.25
C TYR A 111 8.36 -9.69 7.44
N THR A 112 9.68 -9.66 7.27
CA THR A 112 10.54 -8.84 8.12
C THR A 112 10.28 -7.38 7.77
N LYS A 113 10.19 -6.48 8.76
CA LYS A 113 10.04 -5.06 8.45
C LYS A 113 11.34 -4.52 7.85
N SER A 114 11.26 -3.85 6.70
CA SER A 114 12.42 -3.26 6.03
C SER A 114 13.07 -2.19 6.91
N THR A 115 14.35 -1.89 6.61
CA THR A 115 14.94 -0.59 6.97
C THR A 115 14.02 0.51 6.43
N ALA A 116 13.77 1.53 7.26
CA ALA A 116 12.83 2.59 6.91
C ALA A 116 13.39 3.50 5.82
N PHE A 117 12.52 3.94 4.91
CA PHE A 117 12.84 4.85 3.80
C PHE A 117 11.65 5.76 3.52
N PRO A 118 11.87 6.95 2.93
CA PRO A 118 10.77 7.82 2.52
C PRO A 118 10.06 7.25 1.28
N THR A 119 8.73 7.22 1.33
CA THR A 119 7.91 7.15 0.11
C THR A 119 7.51 8.57 -0.26
N TYR A 120 7.94 9.04 -1.42
CA TYR A 120 7.58 10.35 -1.92
C TYR A 120 6.19 10.31 -2.53
N TYR A 121 5.40 11.37 -2.40
CA TYR A 121 4.06 11.40 -2.99
C TYR A 121 3.77 12.69 -3.74
N HIS A 122 2.92 12.60 -4.75
CA HIS A 122 2.33 13.76 -5.43
C HIS A 122 0.82 13.56 -5.60
N PHE A 123 0.04 14.48 -5.06
CA PHE A 123 -1.42 14.46 -5.10
C PHE A 123 -1.92 15.51 -6.11
N ARG A 124 -2.81 15.11 -7.02
CA ARG A 124 -3.43 16.07 -7.96
C ARG A 124 -4.82 15.63 -8.41
N TYR A 125 -5.74 16.58 -8.45
CA TYR A 125 -6.98 16.44 -9.20
C TYR A 125 -6.73 16.70 -10.70
N CYS A 126 -7.25 15.81 -11.54
CA CYS A 126 -7.08 15.75 -12.98
C CYS A 126 -8.42 15.98 -13.69
N PRO A 127 -8.75 17.24 -14.06
CA PRO A 127 -10.05 17.58 -14.63
C PRO A 127 -10.34 16.91 -15.98
N ASN A 128 -9.31 16.60 -16.76
CA ASN A 128 -9.42 15.97 -18.08
C ASN A 128 -9.99 14.55 -18.02
N VAL A 129 -9.82 13.85 -16.91
CA VAL A 129 -10.33 12.49 -16.68
C VAL A 129 -11.30 12.41 -15.49
N ASN A 130 -11.57 13.56 -14.83
CA ASN A 130 -12.34 13.65 -13.59
C ASN A 130 -11.87 12.64 -12.53
N GLN A 131 -10.56 12.61 -12.28
CA GLN A 131 -9.94 11.72 -11.30
C GLN A 131 -9.05 12.50 -10.34
N ILE A 132 -8.97 12.06 -9.10
CA ILE A 132 -7.81 12.36 -8.25
C ILE A 132 -6.76 11.29 -8.54
N ARG A 133 -5.49 11.69 -8.68
CA ARG A 133 -4.38 10.77 -8.85
C ARG A 133 -3.33 11.05 -7.78
N ILE A 134 -2.83 9.99 -7.17
CA ILE A 134 -1.82 10.05 -6.11
C ILE A 134 -0.66 9.15 -6.52
N LEU A 135 0.48 9.76 -6.79
CA LEU A 135 1.74 9.10 -7.03
C LEU A 135 2.37 8.70 -5.69
N TYR A 136 3.00 7.53 -5.65
CA TYR A 136 3.89 7.06 -4.58
C TYR A 136 5.18 6.55 -5.20
N ASP A 137 6.30 7.18 -4.86
CA ASP A 137 7.63 6.88 -5.42
C ASP A 137 8.60 6.41 -4.35
N MET A 138 9.47 5.49 -4.74
CA MET A 138 10.64 5.05 -3.99
C MET A 138 11.89 5.39 -4.77
N TYR A 139 12.90 5.95 -4.10
CA TYR A 139 14.21 6.15 -4.68
C TYR A 139 15.15 5.01 -4.32
N TYR A 140 15.87 4.48 -5.29
CA TYR A 140 16.96 3.54 -5.11
C TYR A 140 18.28 4.19 -5.54
N PRO A 141 19.37 4.03 -4.77
CA PRO A 141 20.68 4.55 -5.16
C PRO A 141 21.22 4.00 -6.49
N LYS A 142 20.72 2.85 -6.94
CA LYS A 142 21.01 2.23 -8.23
C LYS A 142 19.91 1.25 -8.62
N ASP A 143 19.94 0.85 -9.88
CA ASP A 143 19.36 -0.39 -10.39
C ASP A 143 20.45 -1.20 -11.11
N THR A 144 20.15 -2.41 -11.56
CA THR A 144 21.02 -3.16 -12.47
C THR A 144 21.21 -2.38 -13.77
N GLY A 145 22.46 -2.10 -14.14
CA GLY A 145 22.81 -1.39 -15.37
C GLY A 145 22.83 0.14 -15.29
N HIS A 146 22.27 0.78 -14.25
CA HIS A 146 22.40 2.23 -14.07
C HIS A 146 22.44 2.69 -12.61
N ARG A 147 23.03 3.87 -12.41
CA ARG A 147 22.98 4.61 -11.13
C ARG A 147 21.67 5.39 -11.06
N HIS A 148 21.14 5.50 -9.84
CA HIS A 148 19.82 6.06 -9.53
C HIS A 148 18.69 5.27 -10.18
N ASP A 149 17.63 5.09 -9.43
CA ASP A 149 16.41 4.50 -9.91
C ASP A 149 15.22 5.00 -9.11
N TRP A 150 14.07 5.08 -9.75
CA TRP A 150 12.83 5.63 -9.21
C TRP A 150 11.68 4.75 -9.65
N GLU A 151 11.09 4.06 -8.68
CA GLU A 151 9.98 3.14 -8.91
C GLU A 151 8.71 3.69 -8.28
N TRP A 152 7.60 3.53 -8.98
CA TRP A 152 6.37 4.23 -8.63
C TRP A 152 5.08 3.45 -8.85
N ALA A 153 4.07 3.90 -8.12
CA ALA A 153 2.69 3.48 -8.27
C ALA A 153 1.77 4.70 -8.19
N VAL A 154 0.72 4.73 -9.00
CA VAL A 154 -0.31 5.77 -8.95
C VAL A 154 -1.64 5.15 -8.57
N VAL A 155 -2.19 5.56 -7.43
CA VAL A 155 -3.58 5.24 -7.05
C VAL A 155 -4.47 6.34 -7.58
N THR A 156 -5.56 5.95 -8.25
CA THR A 156 -6.54 6.89 -8.79
C THR A 156 -7.87 6.76 -8.08
N PHE A 157 -8.58 7.87 -7.96
CA PHE A 157 -9.93 7.92 -7.42
C PHE A 157 -10.87 8.58 -8.42
N LYS A 158 -12.12 8.13 -8.41
CA LYS A 158 -13.20 8.70 -9.20
C LYS A 158 -14.42 8.92 -8.33
N GLN A 159 -15.10 10.04 -8.57
CA GLN A 159 -16.32 10.33 -7.83
C GLN A 159 -17.47 9.45 -8.34
N ASN A 160 -18.10 8.73 -7.43
CA ASN A 160 -19.29 7.94 -7.71
C ASN A 160 -20.53 8.84 -7.67
N ILE A 161 -20.79 9.52 -8.79
CA ILE A 161 -21.90 10.47 -8.94
C ILE A 161 -23.29 9.82 -8.97
N THR A 162 -23.39 8.49 -8.98
CA THR A 162 -24.66 7.77 -9.12
C THR A 162 -25.20 7.22 -7.82
N THR A 163 -24.35 6.99 -6.81
CA THR A 163 -24.78 6.34 -5.56
C THR A 163 -24.56 7.19 -4.31
N ASP A 164 -23.36 7.73 -4.08
CA ASP A 164 -23.03 8.40 -2.82
C ASP A 164 -22.26 9.71 -2.96
N TRP A 165 -21.90 10.12 -4.18
CA TRP A 165 -21.13 11.34 -4.48
C TRP A 165 -19.75 11.39 -3.82
N ARG A 166 -19.18 10.23 -3.47
CA ARG A 166 -17.87 10.12 -2.84
C ARG A 166 -16.79 9.71 -3.82
N TRP A 167 -15.55 10.04 -3.51
CA TRP A 167 -14.37 9.62 -4.24
C TRP A 167 -13.98 8.21 -3.82
N HIS A 168 -14.05 7.26 -4.75
CA HIS A 168 -13.67 5.86 -4.52
C HIS A 168 -12.44 5.52 -5.34
N ARG A 169 -11.62 4.59 -4.86
CA ARG A 169 -10.47 4.07 -5.58
C ARG A 169 -10.96 3.40 -6.86
N GLU A 170 -10.42 3.83 -7.99
CA GLU A 170 -10.86 3.42 -9.31
C GLU A 170 -9.85 2.45 -9.93
N GLN A 171 -8.58 2.83 -9.96
CA GLN A 171 -7.50 2.10 -10.63
C GLN A 171 -6.17 2.29 -9.91
N LEU A 172 -5.28 1.33 -10.12
CA LEU A 172 -3.85 1.40 -9.85
C LEU A 172 -3.10 1.42 -11.18
N ILE A 173 -2.16 2.35 -11.34
CA ILE A 173 -1.27 2.45 -12.50
C ILE A 173 0.16 2.18 -12.01
N LEU A 174 0.87 1.27 -12.66
CA LEU A 174 2.24 0.88 -12.32
C LEU A 174 3.18 1.09 -13.50
N GLN A 175 4.44 1.41 -13.21
CA GLN A 175 5.52 1.26 -14.18
C GLN A 175 5.92 -0.21 -14.29
N ASN A 176 5.88 -0.74 -15.51
CA ASN A 176 6.45 -2.03 -15.85
C ASN A 176 7.31 -1.89 -17.10
N GLU A 177 8.63 -1.92 -16.92
CA GLU A 177 9.59 -2.10 -18.01
C GLU A 177 9.51 -1.06 -19.15
N GLY A 178 9.24 0.20 -18.80
CA GLY A 178 9.05 1.28 -19.79
C GLY A 178 7.66 1.32 -20.43
N THR A 179 6.72 0.53 -19.91
CA THR A 179 5.29 0.61 -20.21
C THR A 179 4.48 0.85 -18.94
N ASN A 180 3.25 1.32 -19.08
CA ASN A 180 2.33 1.48 -17.96
C ASN A 180 1.34 0.32 -17.94
N SER A 181 1.18 -0.32 -16.79
CA SER A 181 0.11 -1.28 -16.55
C SER A 181 -1.01 -0.62 -15.74
N VAL A 182 -2.26 -0.87 -16.12
CA VAL A 182 -3.43 -0.30 -15.43
C VAL A 182 -4.31 -1.43 -14.92
N PHE A 183 -4.58 -1.42 -13.63
CA PHE A 183 -5.42 -2.41 -12.95
C PHE A 183 -6.64 -1.71 -12.38
N PRO A 184 -7.88 -2.11 -12.72
CA PRO A 184 -9.05 -1.71 -11.96
C PRO A 184 -8.85 -2.06 -10.48
N TRP A 185 -9.26 -1.19 -9.57
CA TRP A 185 -9.10 -1.43 -8.14
C TRP A 185 -9.78 -2.73 -7.70
N ALA A 186 -10.93 -3.01 -8.30
CA ALA A 186 -11.70 -4.22 -8.10
C ALA A 186 -10.96 -5.53 -8.50
N ASP A 187 -9.89 -5.42 -9.27
CA ASP A 187 -9.09 -6.56 -9.75
C ASP A 187 -7.75 -6.71 -9.02
N ILE A 188 -7.44 -5.82 -8.06
CA ILE A 188 -6.21 -5.93 -7.26
C ILE A 188 -6.35 -7.16 -6.34
N PRO A 189 -5.45 -8.16 -6.48
CA PRO A 189 -5.60 -9.43 -5.76
C PRO A 189 -5.36 -9.26 -4.27
N GLU A 190 -4.45 -8.35 -3.89
CA GLU A 190 -4.02 -8.17 -2.52
C GLU A 190 -3.98 -6.70 -2.12
N ALA A 191 -4.89 -6.33 -1.25
CA ALA A 191 -4.85 -5.11 -0.47
C ALA A 191 -5.32 -5.40 0.95
N TYR A 192 -4.89 -4.60 1.92
CA TYR A 192 -5.36 -4.68 3.31
C TYR A 192 -6.15 -3.42 3.67
N SER A 193 -7.14 -3.56 4.55
CA SER A 193 -7.94 -2.42 5.02
C SER A 193 -7.20 -1.63 6.11
N GLU A 194 -7.45 -0.34 6.18
CA GLU A 194 -6.90 0.55 7.20
C GLU A 194 -7.29 0.04 8.60
N GLY A 195 -6.30 0.01 9.51
CA GLY A 195 -6.46 -0.53 10.87
C GLY A 195 -6.55 -2.05 10.98
N ASP A 196 -6.47 -2.81 9.87
CA ASP A 196 -6.39 -4.27 9.88
C ASP A 196 -4.94 -4.77 9.90
N ASN A 197 -4.74 -6.08 10.10
CA ASN A 197 -3.43 -6.71 9.94
C ASN A 197 -3.01 -6.61 8.47
N PHE A 198 -1.84 -6.02 8.19
CA PHE A 198 -1.30 -5.89 6.83
C PHE A 198 -1.07 -7.23 6.11
N ARG A 199 -1.06 -8.35 6.84
CA ARG A 199 -1.00 -9.70 6.26
C ARG A 199 -2.33 -10.16 5.68
N ASN A 200 -3.44 -9.51 6.04
CA ASN A 200 -4.75 -9.84 5.49
C ASN A 200 -4.85 -9.39 4.03
N ASN A 201 -5.60 -10.17 3.26
CA ASN A 201 -5.91 -9.89 1.86
C ASN A 201 -7.41 -9.62 1.77
N ALA A 202 -7.81 -8.37 2.00
CA ALA A 202 -9.17 -7.90 1.73
C ALA A 202 -9.45 -7.84 0.21
N GLY A 203 -8.39 -7.94 -0.61
CA GLY A 203 -8.45 -7.86 -2.07
C GLY A 203 -9.04 -6.52 -2.50
N PRO A 204 -10.07 -6.48 -3.36
CA PRO A 204 -10.62 -5.23 -3.88
C PRO A 204 -11.29 -4.32 -2.83
N ASN A 205 -11.52 -4.83 -1.61
CA ASN A 205 -12.09 -4.07 -0.50
C ASN A 205 -11.01 -3.49 0.44
N GLY A 206 -9.73 -3.73 0.14
CA GLY A 206 -8.61 -3.15 0.89
C GLY A 206 -8.37 -1.70 0.54
N ASP A 207 -7.75 -1.00 1.49
CA ASP A 207 -7.40 0.42 1.38
C ASP A 207 -6.00 0.61 0.79
N HIS A 208 -5.10 -0.34 1.08
CA HIS A 208 -3.68 -0.26 0.76
C HIS A 208 -3.26 -1.45 -0.11
N PRO A 209 -2.85 -1.22 -1.37
CA PRO A 209 -2.46 -2.28 -2.27
C PRO A 209 -1.10 -2.85 -1.84
N LYS A 210 -0.94 -4.17 -1.95
CA LYS A 210 0.36 -4.82 -1.75
C LYS A 210 1.10 -4.86 -3.07
N LEU A 211 2.25 -4.20 -3.11
CA LEU A 211 3.02 -4.01 -4.33
C LEU A 211 4.37 -4.70 -4.20
N TYR A 212 4.65 -5.59 -5.16
CA TYR A 212 5.79 -6.47 -5.19
C TYR A 212 6.88 -5.87 -6.06
N VAL A 213 8.05 -5.64 -5.47
CA VAL A 213 9.21 -5.07 -6.16
C VAL A 213 10.11 -6.20 -6.67
N GLY A 214 10.52 -6.10 -7.93
CA GLY A 214 11.47 -7.02 -8.55
C GLY A 214 12.87 -6.88 -7.96
N LYS A 215 13.64 -7.98 -7.95
CA LYS A 215 14.97 -8.00 -7.34
C LYS A 215 16.02 -7.31 -8.20
N PHE A 216 15.95 -7.47 -9.52
CA PHE A 216 17.03 -7.04 -10.41
C PHE A 216 16.82 -5.69 -11.07
N HIS A 217 15.58 -5.36 -11.43
CA HIS A 217 15.22 -4.15 -12.18
C HIS A 217 14.09 -3.34 -11.51
N HIS A 218 13.92 -3.55 -10.20
CA HIS A 218 12.91 -2.97 -9.28
C HIS A 218 11.46 -2.79 -9.75
N SER A 219 11.06 -3.36 -10.89
CA SER A 219 9.72 -3.25 -11.45
C SER A 219 8.64 -3.60 -10.43
N VAL A 220 7.54 -2.85 -10.45
CA VAL A 220 6.47 -2.92 -9.46
C VAL A 220 5.28 -3.72 -9.96
N HIS A 221 4.84 -4.72 -9.21
CA HIS A 221 3.76 -5.63 -9.59
C HIS A 221 2.66 -5.73 -8.55
N THR A 222 1.43 -6.05 -8.99
CA THR A 222 0.30 -6.38 -8.11
C THR A 222 0.30 -7.84 -7.65
N ASP A 223 1.12 -8.69 -8.27
CA ASP A 223 1.18 -10.12 -7.99
C ASP A 223 2.63 -10.63 -8.11
N PRO A 224 3.09 -11.54 -7.23
CA PRO A 224 4.47 -12.03 -7.23
C PRO A 224 4.75 -13.07 -8.34
N TYR A 225 3.72 -13.51 -9.05
CA TYR A 225 3.69 -14.55 -10.08
C TYR A 225 3.48 -14.02 -11.51
N THR A 226 3.37 -12.69 -11.72
CA THR A 226 3.22 -12.06 -13.05
C THR A 226 4.22 -12.64 -14.05
N SER A 227 3.70 -13.06 -15.21
CA SER A 227 4.29 -13.89 -16.28
C SER A 227 5.79 -14.25 -16.23
N ILE A 228 6.13 -15.52 -16.48
CA ILE A 228 7.52 -15.99 -16.60
C ILE A 228 8.37 -15.19 -17.61
N PHE A 229 7.74 -14.48 -18.57
CA PHE A 229 8.42 -13.68 -19.59
C PHE A 229 8.78 -12.25 -19.14
N SER A 230 8.04 -11.66 -18.20
CA SER A 230 8.41 -10.40 -17.51
C SER A 230 9.47 -10.62 -16.41
N LYS A 231 9.79 -11.88 -16.08
CA LYS A 231 10.83 -12.24 -15.08
C LYS A 231 12.23 -12.45 -15.68
N TYR A 232 12.39 -12.33 -17.01
CA TYR A 232 13.71 -12.41 -17.66
C TYR A 232 14.42 -11.05 -17.55
N LYS A 233 15.12 -10.85 -16.44
CA LYS A 233 15.73 -9.54 -16.14
C LYS A 233 17.25 -9.53 -16.14
N CYS A 234 17.88 -10.70 -16.15
CA CYS A 234 19.32 -10.82 -16.26
C CYS A 234 19.74 -11.72 -17.43
N ALA A 235 20.00 -11.12 -18.59
CA ALA A 235 20.33 -11.83 -19.82
C ALA A 235 21.80 -12.26 -19.94
N PHE A 236 22.68 -11.84 -19.01
CA PHE A 236 24.13 -11.89 -19.21
C PHE A 236 24.82 -13.26 -19.07
N ASN A 237 24.10 -14.38 -19.12
CA ASN A 237 24.79 -15.69 -19.16
C ASN A 237 24.09 -16.84 -19.90
N ALA A 238 23.14 -16.59 -20.80
CA ALA A 238 22.45 -17.63 -21.59
C ALA A 238 21.83 -18.79 -20.77
N ALA A 239 21.77 -18.65 -19.44
CA ALA A 239 21.12 -19.55 -18.52
C ALA A 239 19.98 -18.74 -17.91
N PRO A 240 18.72 -19.07 -18.21
CA PRO A 240 17.60 -18.42 -17.57
C PRO A 240 17.73 -18.64 -16.07
N VAL A 241 17.72 -17.56 -15.29
CA VAL A 241 17.49 -17.67 -13.86
C VAL A 241 16.02 -18.04 -13.70
N TYR A 242 15.74 -19.34 -13.76
CA TYR A 242 14.39 -19.88 -13.62
C TYR A 242 13.94 -19.82 -12.15
N GLY A 243 12.71 -19.37 -11.91
CA GLY A 243 11.99 -19.57 -10.64
C GLY A 243 11.82 -18.31 -9.78
N ASN A 244 11.38 -18.52 -8.53
CA ASN A 244 11.02 -17.51 -7.52
C ASN A 244 12.23 -16.70 -6.98
N TRP A 245 13.20 -16.40 -7.84
CA TRP A 245 14.44 -15.71 -7.47
C TRP A 245 14.33 -14.19 -7.58
N ASP A 246 13.55 -13.71 -8.56
CA ASP A 246 13.32 -12.27 -8.79
C ASP A 246 12.23 -11.72 -7.86
N TYR A 247 11.24 -12.56 -7.55
CA TYR A 247 10.15 -12.21 -6.63
C TYR A 247 10.12 -13.24 -5.51
N ARG A 248 10.44 -12.79 -4.30
CA ARG A 248 10.06 -13.48 -3.07
C ARG A 248 8.94 -12.66 -2.47
N ASP A 249 7.76 -13.24 -2.50
CA ASP A 249 6.45 -12.69 -2.14
C ASP A 249 6.35 -12.06 -0.73
N SER A 250 7.41 -12.14 0.06
CA SER A 250 7.32 -11.81 1.47
C SER A 250 8.67 -11.66 2.15
N ASP A 251 9.77 -11.27 1.50
CA ASP A 251 11.02 -11.10 2.28
C ASP A 251 10.89 -9.93 3.26
N TYR A 252 10.82 -8.70 2.74
CA TYR A 252 10.60 -7.50 3.55
C TYR A 252 9.29 -6.79 3.22
N TYR A 253 8.75 -6.06 4.19
CA TYR A 253 7.66 -5.12 3.97
C TYR A 253 7.98 -3.73 4.51
N PHE A 254 7.42 -2.70 3.89
CA PHE A 254 7.38 -1.35 4.43
C PHE A 254 6.04 -0.67 4.09
N PRO A 255 5.22 -0.28 5.08
CA PRO A 255 4.01 0.49 4.79
C PRO A 255 4.40 1.93 4.45
N ALA A 256 4.13 2.35 3.22
CA ALA A 256 4.49 3.68 2.73
C ALA A 256 4.00 4.81 3.64
N GLN A 257 2.82 4.62 4.24
CA GLN A 257 2.21 5.58 5.15
C GLN A 257 3.02 5.90 6.42
N GLU A 258 3.99 5.05 6.79
CA GLU A 258 4.85 5.32 7.95
C GLU A 258 5.85 6.46 7.70
N TRP A 259 6.20 6.73 6.44
CA TRP A 259 7.12 7.82 6.09
C TRP A 259 6.80 8.40 4.71
N LEU A 260 5.71 9.15 4.65
CA LEU A 260 5.34 9.93 3.47
C LEU A 260 6.10 11.25 3.43
N VAL A 261 6.66 11.58 2.28
CA VAL A 261 7.34 12.86 2.03
C VAL A 261 6.73 13.51 0.80
N ASN A 262 6.38 14.79 0.88
CA ASN A 262 5.85 15.49 -0.28
C ASN A 262 6.91 15.56 -1.39
N GLY A 263 6.55 15.14 -2.60
CA GLY A 263 7.41 15.11 -3.78
C GLY A 263 7.95 16.48 -4.20
N ASP A 264 7.32 17.57 -3.76
CA ASP A 264 7.82 18.95 -3.95
C ASP A 264 9.17 19.20 -3.25
N SER A 265 9.56 18.34 -2.31
CA SER A 265 10.89 18.35 -1.70
C SER A 265 12.00 17.94 -2.67
N ILE A 266 11.66 17.25 -3.77
CA ILE A 266 12.61 16.86 -4.81
C ILE A 266 12.76 18.00 -5.81
N ARG A 267 14.00 18.48 -5.96
CA ARG A 267 14.26 19.61 -6.85
C ARG A 267 14.23 19.20 -8.31
N LYS A 268 13.62 20.04 -9.14
CA LYS A 268 13.54 19.86 -10.61
C LYS A 268 14.90 19.94 -11.31
N ASP A 269 15.88 20.60 -10.71
CA ASP A 269 17.21 20.78 -11.30
C ASP A 269 18.21 19.66 -10.94
N TRP A 270 17.77 18.66 -10.17
CA TRP A 270 18.57 17.48 -9.85
C TRP A 270 18.65 16.51 -11.02
N THR A 271 19.78 15.81 -11.12
CA THR A 271 20.09 14.95 -12.26
C THR A 271 20.10 13.49 -11.83
N TRP A 272 19.14 12.70 -12.29
CA TRP A 272 18.95 11.30 -11.90
C TRP A 272 19.54 10.30 -12.90
N GLY A 273 20.53 10.73 -13.68
CA GLY A 273 21.17 9.87 -14.67
C GLY A 273 20.20 9.46 -15.76
N THR A 274 20.01 8.15 -15.94
CA THR A 274 19.05 7.58 -16.90
C THR A 274 17.67 7.33 -16.32
N SER A 275 17.51 7.47 -15.00
CA SER A 275 16.19 7.43 -14.36
C SER A 275 15.46 8.75 -14.65
N ASP A 276 14.24 8.65 -15.14
CA ASP A 276 13.44 9.78 -15.65
C ASP A 276 12.09 9.93 -14.95
N SER A 277 11.82 9.11 -13.94
CA SER A 277 10.60 9.05 -13.15
C SER A 277 10.69 9.61 -11.71
N PRO A 278 11.50 10.64 -11.38
CA PRO A 278 11.41 11.27 -10.06
C PRO A 278 10.07 12.02 -9.92
N PRO A 279 9.61 12.37 -8.70
CA PRO A 279 8.32 13.03 -8.50
C PRO A 279 8.07 14.25 -9.41
N PRO A 280 9.05 15.15 -9.64
CA PRO A 280 8.82 16.32 -10.50
C PRO A 280 8.53 15.99 -11.98
N ALA A 281 8.86 14.77 -12.45
CA ALA A 281 8.51 14.33 -13.79
C ALA A 281 7.00 14.11 -13.97
N PHE A 282 6.26 13.95 -12.88
CA PHE A 282 4.80 13.78 -12.85
C PHE A 282 4.02 15.07 -12.63
N PHE A 283 4.72 16.20 -12.44
CA PHE A 283 4.08 17.51 -12.30
C PHE A 283 3.55 18.00 -13.66
N SER A 284 2.80 19.10 -13.66
CA SER A 284 2.10 19.59 -14.87
C SER A 284 3.01 19.95 -16.05
N ASP A 285 4.28 20.22 -15.78
CA ASP A 285 5.33 20.56 -16.75
C ASP A 285 6.35 19.42 -16.96
N GLY A 286 6.12 18.25 -16.34
CA GLY A 286 6.97 17.08 -16.45
C GLY A 286 6.62 16.19 -17.64
N GLY A 287 7.57 15.32 -18.04
CA GLY A 287 7.40 14.39 -19.17
C GLY A 287 6.35 13.29 -18.92
N TYR A 288 6.02 13.05 -17.65
CA TYR A 288 5.10 12.04 -17.17
C TYR A 288 3.91 12.64 -16.41
N ASP A 289 3.46 13.86 -16.77
CA ASP A 289 2.34 14.56 -16.09
C ASP A 289 1.26 13.55 -15.66
N ILE A 290 1.07 13.43 -14.34
CA ILE A 290 0.22 12.42 -13.73
C ILE A 290 -1.20 12.40 -14.30
N CYS A 291 -1.71 13.55 -14.74
CA CYS A 291 -3.05 13.67 -15.33
C CYS A 291 -3.14 13.19 -16.78
N TYR A 292 -2.01 13.06 -17.47
CA TYR A 292 -1.90 12.58 -18.84
C TYR A 292 -1.16 11.25 -18.94
N LEU A 293 -0.74 10.66 -17.81
CA LEU A 293 -0.25 9.27 -17.78
C LEU A 293 -1.20 8.40 -18.57
N ARG A 294 -0.66 7.87 -19.67
CA ARG A 294 -1.42 7.17 -20.67
C ARG A 294 -1.99 5.90 -20.06
N VAL A 295 -3.32 5.85 -20.06
CA VAL A 295 -4.11 4.64 -19.84
C VAL A 295 -4.18 3.94 -21.20
N ASP A 296 -3.03 3.53 -21.74
CA ASP A 296 -3.01 2.76 -22.98
C ASP A 296 -3.53 1.36 -22.62
N ALA A 297 -4.85 1.21 -22.65
CA ALA A 297 -5.53 -0.06 -22.49
C ALA A 297 -5.20 -0.97 -23.68
N THR A 298 -4.03 -1.60 -23.67
CA THR A 298 -3.64 -2.70 -24.56
C THR A 298 -2.67 -3.57 -23.78
N SER A 299 -2.92 -4.86 -23.52
CA SER A 299 -3.56 -5.88 -24.37
C SER A 299 -4.51 -6.81 -23.62
#